data_AF-A0A9E3QW25-F1
#
_entry.id   AF-A0A9E3QW25-F1
#
_cell.length_a   1.000
_cell.length_b   1.000
_cell.length_c   1.000
_cell.angle_alpha   90.00
_cell.angle_beta   90.00
_cell.angle_gamma   90.00
#
_symmetry.space_group_name_H-M   'P 1'
#
loop_
_entity.id
_entity.type
_entity.pdbx_description
1 polymer ?
#
loop_
_entity_poly.entity_id
_entity_poly.type
_entity_poly.pdbx_seq_one_letter_code
_entity_poly.pdbx_strand_id
1 'polypeptide(L)'
;MTSAITRRGAAPLAATAAGPAPRPTEATNTPPAPPSSRFETTKRAPAAANPRDVSSTFEALYQSAKAGTLTLPADADQYVYLMVPGFVAPKSALKPNQEALLALGLDARMSTDPELEHPVNVKASVGENAEALAASIAQLARETGKQVIPIVHSSGAPELHQALIDHPELRAQVHCAIALDGTYGGTPLAERYENLKPVVKHAVDALAAKAGIDPQGITDVVEGNREAYLRAHPFPSDVLAFNVAASFNHGFSFLKPLVALLRKDSPGGASDGMVPTANQTLPGQPVAYLGQADHSDLITHRPFSKQSPEAITLAAVSFALTEAAR
;
A
#
# COMPACT_ATOMS: atom_id res chain seq x y z
N MET A 1 -13.56 6.95 -46.62
CA MET A 1 -13.35 5.63 -47.25
C MET A 1 -13.69 4.58 -46.22
N THR A 2 -14.80 3.91 -46.48
CA THR A 2 -15.45 2.88 -45.67
C THR A 2 -14.65 1.59 -45.75
N SER A 3 -14.39 0.90 -44.64
CA SER A 3 -14.43 -0.57 -44.63
C SER A 3 -14.54 -1.12 -43.22
N ALA A 4 -15.50 -2.04 -43.06
CA ALA A 4 -15.85 -2.76 -41.86
C ALA A 4 -15.46 -4.23 -42.02
N ILE A 5 -14.95 -4.90 -40.98
CA ILE A 5 -14.74 -6.36 -40.90
C ILE A 5 -14.68 -6.74 -39.40
N THR A 6 -15.27 -7.76 -38.77
CA THR A 6 -16.41 -8.69 -39.01
C THR A 6 -16.67 -9.40 -37.66
N ARG A 7 -17.92 -9.72 -37.30
CA ARG A 7 -18.27 -10.71 -36.24
C ARG A 7 -18.67 -12.04 -36.87
N ARG A 8 -18.27 -13.17 -36.26
CA ARG A 8 -18.88 -14.54 -36.20
C ARG A 8 -17.74 -15.53 -35.84
N GLY A 9 -17.91 -16.66 -35.14
CA GLY A 9 -19.08 -17.41 -34.72
C GLY A 9 -18.67 -18.57 -33.80
N ALA A 10 -19.67 -19.33 -33.35
CA ALA A 10 -19.62 -20.34 -32.30
C ALA A 10 -18.97 -21.69 -32.66
N ALA A 11 -18.73 -22.49 -31.60
CA ALA A 11 -18.07 -23.80 -31.45
C ALA A 11 -18.64 -24.98 -32.29
N PRO A 12 -18.03 -26.20 -32.25
CA PRO A 12 -18.45 -27.18 -31.23
C PRO A 12 -17.44 -28.29 -30.77
N LEU A 13 -17.75 -28.87 -29.60
CA LEU A 13 -17.74 -30.29 -29.12
C LEU A 13 -16.47 -31.19 -29.03
N ALA A 14 -16.25 -31.63 -27.78
CA ALA A 14 -16.05 -33.01 -27.26
C ALA A 14 -14.72 -33.78 -27.48
N ALA A 15 -14.14 -34.24 -26.36
CA ALA A 15 -13.82 -35.66 -26.13
C ALA A 15 -13.46 -35.93 -24.65
N THR A 16 -14.24 -36.80 -24.03
CA THR A 16 -14.00 -37.49 -22.76
C THR A 16 -12.96 -38.60 -22.93
N ALA A 17 -12.05 -38.77 -21.97
CA ALA A 17 -11.36 -40.04 -21.75
C ALA A 17 -11.13 -40.28 -20.25
N ALA A 18 -11.54 -41.46 -19.81
CA ALA A 18 -11.55 -41.92 -18.43
C ALA A 18 -10.33 -42.82 -18.13
N GLY A 19 -9.77 -42.69 -16.92
CA GLY A 19 -9.12 -43.74 -16.10
C GLY A 19 -7.78 -44.32 -16.60
N PRO A 20 -6.84 -44.63 -15.67
CA PRO A 20 -7.08 -45.74 -14.76
C PRO A 20 -6.74 -45.49 -13.27
N ALA A 21 -7.24 -46.43 -12.45
CA ALA A 21 -7.30 -46.49 -11.00
C ALA A 21 -5.93 -46.66 -10.27
N PRO A 22 -5.89 -46.48 -8.93
CA PRO A 22 -4.69 -46.20 -8.15
C PRO A 22 -3.97 -47.47 -7.66
N ARG A 23 -2.71 -47.30 -7.24
CA ARG A 23 -1.90 -48.31 -6.53
C ARG A 23 -1.33 -47.70 -5.22
N PRO A 24 -0.91 -48.54 -4.26
CA PRO A 24 -1.47 -48.54 -2.91
C PRO A 24 -0.67 -47.76 -1.87
N THR A 25 -1.37 -47.51 -0.77
CA THR A 25 -0.99 -46.91 0.51
C THR A 25 0.40 -47.26 1.03
N GLU A 26 1.15 -46.22 1.44
CA GLU A 26 2.23 -46.32 2.42
C GLU A 26 1.99 -45.35 3.58
N ALA A 27 2.34 -45.83 4.76
CA ALA A 27 1.84 -45.40 6.05
C ALA A 27 2.49 -44.11 6.59
N THR A 28 1.63 -43.27 7.17
CA THR A 28 1.80 -42.46 8.39
C THR A 28 3.22 -42.10 8.84
N ASN A 29 3.53 -40.80 8.84
CA ASN A 29 4.34 -40.16 9.88
C ASN A 29 3.89 -38.70 10.05
N THR A 30 2.91 -38.50 10.93
CA THR A 30 2.45 -37.17 11.34
C THR A 30 3.32 -36.68 12.50
N PRO A 31 3.98 -35.52 12.41
CA PRO A 31 4.69 -34.93 13.55
C PRO A 31 3.70 -34.45 14.63
N PRO A 32 4.07 -34.47 15.91
CA PRO A 32 3.17 -34.17 17.02
C PRO A 32 2.73 -32.70 17.02
N ALA A 33 1.45 -32.49 17.36
CA ALA A 33 0.87 -31.16 17.55
C ALA A 33 1.57 -30.41 18.71
N PRO A 34 1.81 -29.10 18.59
CA PRO A 34 2.33 -28.30 19.69
C PRO A 34 1.28 -28.16 20.82
N PRO A 35 1.73 -28.04 22.08
CA PRO A 35 0.86 -28.13 23.26
C PRO A 35 -0.11 -26.95 23.37
N SER A 36 -1.36 -27.26 23.71
CA SER A 36 -2.36 -26.27 24.10
C SER A 36 -2.02 -25.72 25.49
N SER A 37 -1.58 -24.47 25.59
CA SER A 37 -1.54 -23.75 26.86
C SER A 37 -2.67 -22.71 26.90
N ARG A 38 -3.65 -22.99 27.77
CA ARG A 38 -4.57 -22.00 28.31
C ARG A 38 -3.75 -20.90 28.99
N PHE A 39 -3.97 -19.65 28.59
CA PHE A 39 -3.72 -18.50 29.44
C PHE A 39 -5.01 -17.71 29.61
N GLU A 40 -5.22 -17.31 30.86
CA GLU A 40 -6.42 -16.69 31.40
C GLU A 40 -6.78 -15.38 30.70
N THR A 41 -8.09 -15.18 30.60
CA THR A 41 -8.76 -14.04 30.03
C THR A 41 -8.59 -12.79 30.90
N THR A 42 -7.59 -11.97 30.60
CA THR A 42 -7.73 -10.52 30.81
C THR A 42 -8.65 -9.97 29.73
N LYS A 43 -9.71 -9.25 30.13
CA LYS A 43 -10.74 -8.65 29.25
C LYS A 43 -10.11 -8.09 27.96
N ARG A 44 -10.26 -8.86 26.88
CA ARG A 44 -9.82 -8.52 25.53
C ARG A 44 -10.71 -7.34 25.09
N ALA A 45 -10.09 -6.22 24.73
CA ALA A 45 -10.76 -5.21 23.92
C ALA A 45 -11.40 -5.91 22.71
N PRO A 46 -12.56 -5.42 22.19
CA PRO A 46 -13.18 -6.03 21.03
C PRO A 46 -12.13 -6.21 19.94
N ALA A 47 -11.97 -7.44 19.45
CA ALA A 47 -10.99 -7.75 18.43
C ALA A 47 -11.28 -6.85 17.23
N ALA A 48 -10.31 -6.01 16.85
CA ALA A 48 -10.42 -5.18 15.66
C ALA A 48 -10.80 -6.09 14.48
N ALA A 49 -11.76 -5.66 13.66
CA ALA A 49 -12.21 -6.46 12.53
C ALA A 49 -11.03 -6.75 11.60
N ASN A 50 -10.87 -8.01 11.18
CA ASN A 50 -9.82 -8.37 10.21
C ASN A 50 -10.00 -7.54 8.92
N PRO A 51 -8.92 -7.18 8.22
CA PRO A 51 -9.02 -6.54 6.92
C PRO A 51 -9.75 -7.48 5.94
N ARG A 52 -10.49 -6.89 4.99
CA ARG A 52 -11.25 -7.65 3.99
C ARG A 52 -10.36 -7.98 2.80
N ASP A 53 -9.96 -9.24 2.69
CA ASP A 53 -9.14 -9.71 1.56
C ASP A 53 -9.92 -9.67 0.24
N VAL A 54 -9.41 -8.89 -0.71
CA VAL A 54 -9.94 -8.70 -2.08
C VAL A 54 -8.90 -9.05 -3.15
N SER A 55 -7.88 -9.83 -2.79
CA SER A 55 -6.73 -10.12 -3.65
C SER A 55 -7.10 -10.72 -5.00
N SER A 56 -8.09 -11.63 -5.05
CA SER A 56 -8.53 -12.23 -6.33
C SER A 56 -9.16 -11.23 -7.28
N THR A 57 -9.93 -10.27 -6.74
CA THR A 57 -10.57 -9.22 -7.53
C THR A 57 -9.52 -8.24 -8.04
N PHE A 58 -8.60 -7.83 -7.16
CA PHE A 58 -7.50 -6.97 -7.54
C PHE A 58 -6.59 -7.60 -8.60
N GLU A 59 -6.26 -8.89 -8.46
CA GLU A 59 -5.43 -9.62 -9.45
C GLU A 59 -6.08 -9.61 -10.83
N ALA A 60 -7.39 -9.81 -10.92
CA ALA A 60 -8.10 -9.74 -12.20
C ALA A 60 -7.99 -8.34 -12.84
N LEU A 61 -8.19 -7.27 -12.04
CA LEU A 61 -8.04 -5.88 -12.49
C LEU A 61 -6.59 -5.57 -12.92
N TYR A 62 -5.62 -6.07 -12.15
CA TYR A 62 -4.19 -5.91 -12.44
C TYR A 62 -3.81 -6.58 -13.77
N GLN A 63 -4.26 -7.81 -14.02
CA GLN A 63 -4.02 -8.48 -15.30
C GLN A 63 -4.72 -7.76 -16.47
N SER A 64 -5.94 -7.27 -16.28
CA SER A 64 -6.62 -6.43 -17.28
C SER A 64 -5.87 -5.15 -17.58
N ALA A 65 -5.29 -4.49 -16.55
CA ALA A 65 -4.50 -3.28 -16.71
C ALA A 65 -3.21 -3.56 -17.48
N LYS A 66 -2.47 -4.64 -17.14
CA LYS A 66 -1.28 -5.07 -17.90
C LYS A 66 -1.58 -5.38 -19.35
N ALA A 67 -2.75 -5.94 -19.63
CA ALA A 67 -3.20 -6.24 -20.98
C ALA A 67 -3.72 -5.02 -21.75
N GLY A 68 -3.83 -3.84 -21.12
CA GLY A 68 -4.40 -2.64 -21.73
C GLY A 68 -5.92 -2.75 -21.99
N THR A 69 -6.61 -3.61 -21.24
CA THR A 69 -8.06 -3.89 -21.40
C THR A 69 -8.90 -3.38 -20.23
N LEU A 70 -8.26 -2.89 -19.16
CA LEU A 70 -8.95 -2.31 -18.02
C LEU A 70 -9.66 -1.03 -18.45
N THR A 71 -10.94 -0.91 -18.08
CA THR A 71 -11.72 0.33 -18.20
C THR A 71 -11.97 0.85 -16.79
N LEU A 72 -11.63 2.12 -16.55
CA LEU A 72 -11.92 2.76 -15.27
C LEU A 72 -13.43 3.08 -15.16
N PRO A 73 -13.97 3.23 -13.93
CA PRO A 73 -15.31 3.76 -13.73
C PRO A 73 -15.55 5.09 -14.46
N ALA A 74 -16.79 5.31 -14.92
CA ALA A 74 -17.12 6.42 -15.81
C ALA A 74 -16.94 7.82 -15.18
N ASP A 75 -16.94 7.89 -13.86
CA ASP A 75 -16.73 9.08 -13.05
C ASP A 75 -15.26 9.29 -12.65
N ALA A 76 -14.31 8.49 -13.16
CA ALA A 76 -12.90 8.60 -12.81
C ALA A 76 -12.29 9.99 -13.09
N ASP A 77 -12.86 10.76 -14.02
CA ASP A 77 -12.44 12.12 -14.35
C ASP A 77 -12.97 13.20 -13.37
N GLN A 78 -13.84 12.83 -12.44
CA GLN A 78 -14.43 13.73 -11.43
C GLN A 78 -13.53 13.96 -10.22
N TYR A 79 -12.34 13.33 -10.17
CA TYR A 79 -11.43 13.37 -9.04
C TYR A 79 -10.06 13.95 -9.40
N VAL A 80 -9.34 14.42 -8.38
CA VAL A 80 -7.90 14.70 -8.45
C VAL A 80 -7.14 13.57 -7.76
N TYR A 81 -6.20 12.95 -8.45
CA TYR A 81 -5.38 11.87 -7.90
C TYR A 81 -4.07 12.45 -7.35
N LEU A 82 -3.89 12.41 -6.03
CA LEU A 82 -2.73 13.00 -5.38
C LEU A 82 -1.72 11.90 -5.00
N MET A 83 -0.59 11.84 -5.70
CA MET A 83 0.48 10.90 -5.39
C MET A 83 1.27 11.39 -4.18
N VAL A 84 1.34 10.58 -3.11
CA VAL A 84 2.04 10.92 -1.87
C VAL A 84 3.17 9.90 -1.63
N PRO A 85 4.42 10.26 -1.94
CA PRO A 85 5.56 9.37 -1.71
C PRO A 85 5.89 9.25 -0.22
N GLY A 86 6.62 8.19 0.15
CA GLY A 86 7.07 7.99 1.51
C GLY A 86 8.39 8.69 1.88
N PHE A 87 8.78 8.49 3.13
CA PHE A 87 10.00 9.00 3.74
C PHE A 87 11.23 8.59 2.93
N VAL A 88 12.10 9.56 2.67
CA VAL A 88 13.33 9.50 1.86
C VAL A 88 13.16 8.95 0.45
N ALA A 89 11.94 8.94 -0.09
CA ALA A 89 11.69 8.52 -1.47
C ALA A 89 12.45 9.41 -2.47
N PRO A 90 12.97 8.83 -3.58
CA PRO A 90 13.58 9.63 -4.63
C PRO A 90 12.53 10.52 -5.30
N LYS A 91 12.96 11.64 -5.91
CA LYS A 91 12.07 12.57 -6.64
C LYS A 91 11.26 11.90 -7.77
N SER A 92 11.71 10.76 -8.27
CA SER A 92 11.03 10.00 -9.33
C SER A 92 10.02 8.97 -8.81
N ALA A 93 9.90 8.79 -7.48
CA ALA A 93 8.93 7.89 -6.89
C ALA A 93 7.51 8.29 -7.33
N LEU A 94 6.67 7.29 -7.62
CA LEU A 94 5.29 7.45 -8.10
C LEU A 94 5.14 8.14 -9.46
N LYS A 95 6.24 8.54 -10.12
CA LYS A 95 6.16 9.15 -11.45
C LYS A 95 5.50 8.23 -12.49
N PRO A 96 5.83 6.93 -12.59
CA PRO A 96 5.13 6.04 -13.52
C PRO A 96 3.63 5.93 -13.19
N ASN A 97 3.28 5.91 -11.91
CA ASN A 97 1.90 5.88 -11.41
C ASN A 97 1.12 7.12 -11.86
N GLN A 98 1.72 8.31 -11.69
CA GLN A 98 1.16 9.58 -12.14
C GLN A 98 1.01 9.62 -13.66
N GLU A 99 2.05 9.25 -14.40
CA GLU A 99 2.06 9.26 -15.87
C GLU A 99 1.00 8.33 -16.45
N ALA A 100 0.71 7.20 -15.80
CA ALA A 100 -0.36 6.28 -16.20
C ALA A 100 -1.75 6.93 -16.12
N LEU A 101 -2.01 7.72 -15.07
CA LEU A 101 -3.28 8.43 -14.91
C LEU A 101 -3.38 9.61 -15.88
N LEU A 102 -2.30 10.37 -16.06
CA LEU A 102 -2.23 11.46 -17.03
C LEU A 102 -2.43 10.96 -18.47
N ALA A 103 -1.90 9.78 -18.82
CA ALA A 103 -2.09 9.16 -20.14
C ALA A 103 -3.56 8.83 -20.44
N LEU A 104 -4.40 8.70 -19.41
CA LEU A 104 -5.85 8.53 -19.53
C LEU A 104 -6.63 9.87 -19.51
N GLY A 105 -5.93 11.00 -19.44
CA GLY A 105 -6.53 12.33 -19.34
C GLY A 105 -7.06 12.70 -17.95
N LEU A 106 -6.65 11.98 -16.91
CA LEU A 106 -7.05 12.24 -15.53
C LEU A 106 -6.18 13.34 -14.89
N ASP A 107 -6.72 14.05 -13.90
CA ASP A 107 -5.97 15.05 -13.13
C ASP A 107 -5.14 14.36 -12.05
N ALA A 108 -3.83 14.18 -12.28
CA ALA A 108 -2.93 13.54 -11.34
C ALA A 108 -1.77 14.46 -10.94
N ARG A 109 -1.60 14.68 -9.64
CA ARG A 109 -0.63 15.61 -9.04
C ARG A 109 0.34 14.89 -8.11
N MET A 110 1.51 15.47 -7.90
CA MET A 110 2.45 15.03 -6.86
C MET A 110 2.28 15.91 -5.62
N SER A 111 2.21 15.33 -4.43
CA SER A 111 2.16 16.12 -3.19
C SER A 111 3.46 16.89 -2.91
N THR A 112 4.54 16.55 -3.61
CA THR A 112 5.83 17.25 -3.56
C THR A 112 5.96 18.38 -4.59
N ASP A 113 4.88 18.70 -5.32
CA ASP A 113 4.88 19.74 -6.35
C ASP A 113 5.10 21.12 -5.71
N PRO A 114 6.16 21.87 -6.10
CA PRO A 114 6.44 23.19 -5.53
C PRO A 114 5.37 24.25 -5.81
N GLU A 115 4.40 23.99 -6.70
CA GLU A 115 3.25 24.87 -6.92
C GLU A 115 2.17 24.74 -5.82
N LEU A 116 2.23 23.70 -4.99
CA LEU A 116 1.37 23.56 -3.81
C LEU A 116 1.76 24.57 -2.72
N GLU A 117 0.78 25.06 -1.97
CA GLU A 117 0.98 25.99 -0.85
C GLU A 117 1.93 25.40 0.20
N HIS A 118 1.79 24.09 0.44
CA HIS A 118 2.58 23.32 1.40
C HIS A 118 2.96 21.96 0.81
N PRO A 119 4.03 21.88 -0.02
CA PRO A 119 4.46 20.62 -0.59
C PRO A 119 4.98 19.69 0.50
N VAL A 120 4.62 18.41 0.39
CA VAL A 120 5.15 17.35 1.26
C VAL A 120 6.67 17.30 1.15
N ASN A 121 7.33 17.28 2.31
CA ASN A 121 8.76 17.12 2.42
C ASN A 121 9.06 15.66 2.77
N VAL A 122 9.51 14.87 1.80
CA VAL A 122 9.86 13.44 2.00
C VAL A 122 10.94 13.20 3.07
N LYS A 123 11.53 14.24 3.64
CA LYS A 123 12.54 14.15 4.69
C LYS A 123 12.05 14.60 6.06
N ALA A 124 10.79 15.03 6.18
CA ALA A 124 10.19 15.50 7.43
C ALA A 124 9.52 14.37 8.23
N SER A 125 9.08 14.71 9.45
CA SER A 125 8.26 13.86 10.30
C SER A 125 6.86 13.60 9.73
N VAL A 126 6.17 12.58 10.24
CA VAL A 126 4.79 12.26 9.88
C VAL A 126 3.86 13.41 10.23
N GLY A 127 4.06 14.05 11.39
CA GLY A 127 3.23 15.18 11.81
C GLY A 127 3.37 16.41 10.91
N GLU A 128 4.60 16.77 10.52
CA GLU A 128 4.82 17.88 9.59
C GLU A 128 4.20 17.61 8.22
N ASN A 129 4.39 16.40 7.69
CA ASN A 129 3.82 16.03 6.40
C ASN A 129 2.30 15.83 6.43
N ALA A 130 1.71 15.48 7.58
CA ALA A 130 0.26 15.43 7.75
C ALA A 130 -0.36 16.82 7.54
N GLU A 131 0.22 17.87 8.13
CA GLU A 131 -0.21 19.26 7.92
C GLU A 131 -0.03 19.72 6.47
N ALA A 132 1.11 19.41 5.86
CA ALA A 132 1.38 19.74 4.46
C ALA A 132 0.39 19.03 3.51
N LEU A 133 0.11 17.75 3.76
CA LEU A 133 -0.84 16.96 2.99
C LEU A 133 -2.27 17.46 3.17
N ALA A 134 -2.66 17.83 4.40
CA ALA A 134 -3.95 18.43 4.70
C ALA A 134 -4.18 19.71 3.88
N ALA A 135 -3.21 20.61 3.90
CA ALA A 135 -3.27 21.85 3.13
C ALA A 135 -3.30 21.60 1.61
N SER A 136 -2.52 20.63 1.12
CA SER A 136 -2.50 20.24 -0.30
C SER A 136 -3.86 19.70 -0.77
N ILE A 137 -4.50 18.83 0.02
CA ILE A 137 -5.84 18.30 -0.29
C ILE A 137 -6.85 19.45 -0.34
N ALA A 138 -6.82 20.34 0.66
CA ALA A 138 -7.73 21.48 0.73
C ALA A 138 -7.53 22.47 -0.43
N GLN A 139 -6.28 22.74 -0.81
CA GLN A 139 -5.97 23.57 -1.96
C GLN A 139 -6.55 22.97 -3.25
N LEU A 140 -6.23 21.70 -3.54
CA LEU A 140 -6.67 21.03 -4.76
C LEU A 140 -8.20 20.96 -4.84
N ALA A 141 -8.87 20.68 -3.72
CA ALA A 141 -10.33 20.67 -3.65
C ALA A 141 -10.93 22.06 -3.94
N ARG A 142 -10.33 23.15 -3.43
CA ARG A 142 -10.75 24.53 -3.72
C ARG A 142 -10.52 24.93 -5.17
N GLU A 143 -9.35 24.60 -5.73
CA GLU A 143 -8.94 25.00 -7.08
C GLU A 143 -9.74 24.28 -8.17
N THR A 144 -10.00 23.00 -7.97
CA THR A 144 -10.63 22.15 -8.99
C THR A 144 -12.12 21.95 -8.76
N GLY A 145 -12.61 22.18 -7.54
CA GLY A 145 -13.98 21.83 -7.12
C GLY A 145 -14.24 20.33 -7.02
N LYS A 146 -13.20 19.49 -7.15
CA LYS A 146 -13.28 18.02 -7.12
C LYS A 146 -12.87 17.47 -5.76
N GLN A 147 -13.35 16.27 -5.44
CA GLN A 147 -12.77 15.49 -4.36
C GLN A 147 -11.41 14.93 -4.77
N VAL A 148 -10.54 14.71 -3.79
CA VAL A 148 -9.19 14.19 -3.95
C VAL A 148 -9.17 12.69 -3.63
N ILE A 149 -8.39 11.93 -4.39
CA ILE A 149 -8.04 10.53 -4.10
C ILE A 149 -6.55 10.48 -3.82
N PRO A 150 -6.13 10.50 -2.54
CA PRO A 150 -4.73 10.30 -2.18
C PRO A 150 -4.30 8.87 -2.52
N ILE A 151 -3.22 8.74 -3.31
CA ILE A 151 -2.52 7.49 -3.56
C ILE A 151 -1.18 7.58 -2.82
N VAL A 152 -1.14 6.97 -1.64
CA VAL A 152 -0.05 7.11 -0.68
C VAL A 152 0.87 5.90 -0.72
N HIS A 153 2.17 6.11 -0.52
CA HIS A 153 3.16 5.05 -0.43
C HIS A 153 3.90 5.10 0.91
N SER A 154 4.14 3.93 1.53
CA SER A 154 4.97 3.82 2.73
C SER A 154 4.53 4.79 3.86
N SER A 155 5.37 5.74 4.28
CA SER A 155 5.02 6.73 5.31
C SER A 155 3.91 7.72 4.90
N GLY A 156 3.60 7.86 3.61
CA GLY A 156 2.45 8.65 3.17
C GLY A 156 1.12 8.15 3.76
N ALA A 157 1.06 6.86 4.14
CA ALA A 157 -0.11 6.27 4.79
C ALA A 157 -0.35 6.79 6.22
N PRO A 158 0.61 6.71 7.16
CA PRO A 158 0.44 7.35 8.46
C PRO A 158 0.33 8.89 8.38
N GLU A 159 0.94 9.55 7.39
CA GLU A 159 0.77 11.00 7.15
C GLU A 159 -0.68 11.34 6.79
N LEU A 160 -1.29 10.64 5.83
CA LEU A 160 -2.71 10.81 5.49
C LEU A 160 -3.61 10.46 6.66
N HIS A 161 -3.32 9.37 7.36
CA HIS A 161 -4.11 8.97 8.51
C HIS A 161 -4.13 10.07 9.56
N GLN A 162 -2.97 10.63 9.92
CA GLN A 162 -2.89 11.72 10.87
C GLN A 162 -3.61 12.98 10.36
N ALA A 163 -3.44 13.34 9.08
CA ALA A 163 -4.15 14.47 8.48
C ALA A 163 -5.68 14.35 8.61
N LEU A 164 -6.25 13.16 8.38
CA LEU A 164 -7.70 12.94 8.50
C LEU A 164 -8.22 12.90 9.95
N ILE A 165 -7.33 12.67 10.92
CA ILE A 165 -7.63 12.72 12.35
C ILE A 165 -7.58 14.18 12.83
N ASP A 166 -6.52 14.90 12.47
CA ASP A 166 -6.25 16.26 12.94
C ASP A 166 -7.16 17.30 12.23
N HIS A 167 -7.56 17.02 10.97
CA HIS A 167 -8.40 17.89 10.12
C HIS A 167 -9.66 17.14 9.62
N PRO A 168 -10.65 16.88 10.47
CA PRO A 168 -11.80 16.04 10.14
C PRO A 168 -12.68 16.59 8.99
N GLU A 169 -12.66 17.90 8.73
CA GLU A 169 -13.34 18.52 7.59
C GLU A 169 -12.78 18.08 6.23
N LEU A 170 -11.53 17.62 6.16
CA LEU A 170 -10.94 17.08 4.93
C LEU A 170 -11.60 15.80 4.46
N ARG A 171 -12.30 15.07 5.35
CA ARG A 171 -12.97 13.82 4.99
C ARG A 171 -14.05 14.04 3.92
N ALA A 172 -14.68 15.21 3.90
CA ALA A 172 -15.62 15.59 2.84
C ALA A 172 -14.93 15.90 1.50
N GLN A 173 -13.64 16.21 1.53
CA GLN A 173 -12.81 16.53 0.36
C GLN A 173 -12.07 15.31 -0.17
N VAL A 174 -11.98 14.23 0.61
CA VAL A 174 -11.37 12.96 0.20
C VAL A 174 -12.47 11.97 -0.22
N HIS A 175 -12.42 11.50 -1.45
CA HIS A 175 -13.40 10.52 -1.94
C HIS A 175 -13.11 9.11 -1.40
N CYS A 176 -11.86 8.66 -1.57
CA CYS A 176 -11.31 7.46 -0.98
C CYS A 176 -9.77 7.59 -0.94
N ALA A 177 -9.10 6.70 -0.24
CA ALA A 177 -7.65 6.63 -0.15
C ALA A 177 -7.14 5.29 -0.70
N ILE A 178 -5.99 5.30 -1.36
CA ILE A 178 -5.29 4.12 -1.84
C ILE A 178 -3.91 4.09 -1.20
N ALA A 179 -3.60 3.05 -0.44
CA ALA A 179 -2.29 2.84 0.16
C ALA A 179 -1.51 1.75 -0.58
N LEU A 180 -0.35 2.09 -1.11
CA LEU A 180 0.62 1.20 -1.71
C LEU A 180 1.72 0.92 -0.68
N ASP A 181 1.77 -0.29 -0.11
CA ASP A 181 2.72 -0.65 0.96
C ASP A 181 2.73 0.33 2.14
N GLY A 182 1.54 0.80 2.55
CA GLY A 182 1.41 1.81 3.60
C GLY A 182 1.97 1.35 4.94
N THR A 183 2.66 2.22 5.68
CA THR A 183 3.30 1.86 6.96
C THR A 183 2.39 2.19 8.16
N TYR A 184 1.14 1.71 8.14
CA TYR A 184 0.14 2.05 9.17
C TYR A 184 0.54 1.59 10.56
N GLY A 185 0.92 0.31 10.68
CA GLY A 185 1.35 -0.33 11.92
C GLY A 185 2.84 -0.16 12.22
N GLY A 186 3.58 0.60 11.42
CA GLY A 186 5.02 0.79 11.62
C GLY A 186 5.87 -0.39 11.11
N THR A 187 7.17 -0.32 11.38
CA THR A 187 8.14 -1.34 10.95
C THR A 187 9.11 -1.72 12.07
N PRO A 188 9.42 -3.03 12.25
CA PRO A 188 10.47 -3.49 13.15
C PRO A 188 11.86 -2.92 12.81
N LEU A 189 12.09 -2.46 11.56
CA LEU A 189 13.36 -1.81 11.19
C LEU A 189 13.57 -0.49 11.95
N ALA A 190 12.50 0.27 12.20
CA ALA A 190 12.56 1.51 12.96
C ALA A 190 12.79 1.24 14.44
N GLU A 191 12.15 0.20 14.99
CA GLU A 191 12.42 -0.28 16.36
C GLU A 191 13.90 -0.67 16.54
N ARG A 192 14.49 -1.34 15.55
CA ARG A 192 15.93 -1.68 15.57
C ARG A 192 16.83 -0.44 15.53
N TYR A 193 16.41 0.61 14.82
CA TYR A 193 17.12 1.87 14.78
C TYR A 193 17.06 2.61 16.14
N GLU A 194 15.90 2.65 16.79
CA GLU A 194 15.75 3.25 18.13
C GLU A 194 16.57 2.49 19.19
N ASN A 195 16.69 1.16 19.04
CA ASN A 195 17.49 0.31 19.93
C ASN A 195 18.99 0.27 19.60
N LEU A 196 19.48 1.11 18.69
CA LEU A 196 20.92 1.27 18.47
C LEU A 196 21.60 1.79 19.74
N LYS A 197 22.89 1.45 19.93
CA LYS A 197 23.69 2.04 21.02
C LYS A 197 23.65 3.57 20.90
N PRO A 198 23.52 4.34 22.00
CA PRO A 198 23.35 5.80 21.95
C PRO A 198 24.40 6.52 21.10
N VAL A 199 25.66 6.10 21.17
CA VAL A 199 26.75 6.67 20.35
C VAL A 199 26.56 6.42 18.85
N VAL A 200 26.04 5.25 18.48
CA VAL A 200 25.77 4.89 17.08
C VAL A 200 24.54 5.63 16.59
N LYS A 201 23.46 5.66 17.38
CA LYS A 201 22.25 6.42 17.04
C LYS A 201 22.59 7.89 16.83
N HIS A 202 23.31 8.52 17.75
CA HIS A 202 23.70 9.92 17.62
C HIS A 202 24.54 10.20 16.36
N ALA A 203 25.44 9.27 15.99
CA ALA A 203 26.21 9.40 14.75
C ALA A 203 25.31 9.28 13.50
N VAL A 204 24.33 8.36 13.50
CA VAL A 204 23.36 8.23 12.40
C VAL A 204 22.46 9.46 12.32
N ASP A 205 21.97 9.96 13.46
CA ASP A 205 21.11 11.15 13.54
C ASP A 205 21.84 12.39 13.02
N ALA A 206 23.11 12.57 13.39
CA ALA A 206 23.93 13.65 12.88
C ALA A 206 24.15 13.57 11.35
N LEU A 207 24.31 12.36 10.81
CA LEU A 207 24.42 12.14 9.37
C LEU A 207 23.10 12.40 8.64
N ALA A 208 21.97 11.95 9.22
CA ALA A 208 20.63 12.21 8.71
C ALA A 208 20.34 13.71 8.67
N ALA A 209 20.58 14.43 9.77
CA ALA A 209 20.41 15.87 9.86
C ALA A 209 21.28 16.62 8.83
N LYS A 210 22.53 16.18 8.61
CA LYS A 210 23.40 16.73 7.55
C LYS A 210 22.84 16.53 6.14
N ALA A 211 22.08 15.46 5.92
CA ALA A 211 21.35 15.20 4.67
C ALA A 211 19.97 15.91 4.61
N GLY A 212 19.61 16.67 5.65
CA GLY A 212 18.32 17.34 5.80
C GLY A 212 17.17 16.38 6.12
N ILE A 213 17.48 15.20 6.66
CA ILE A 213 16.52 14.18 7.09
C ILE A 213 16.22 14.40 8.57
N ASP A 214 14.95 14.58 8.91
CA ASP A 214 14.46 14.64 10.27
C ASP A 214 14.46 13.21 10.88
N PRO A 215 15.29 12.94 11.90
CA PRO A 215 15.30 11.64 12.57
C PRO A 215 13.92 11.25 13.15
N GLN A 216 13.07 12.23 13.47
CA GLN A 216 11.73 11.98 13.98
C GLN A 216 10.88 11.18 12.99
N GLY A 217 11.08 11.34 11.67
CA GLY A 217 10.38 10.54 10.67
C GLY A 217 10.65 9.03 10.76
N ILE A 218 11.79 8.62 11.32
CA ILE A 218 12.07 7.21 11.62
C ILE A 218 11.34 6.79 12.91
N THR A 219 11.40 7.63 13.95
CA THR A 219 10.71 7.39 15.23
C THR A 219 9.19 7.28 15.06
N ASP A 220 8.61 8.03 14.13
CA ASP A 220 7.17 8.05 13.85
C ASP A 220 6.65 6.73 13.26
N VAL A 221 7.50 5.96 12.59
CA VAL A 221 7.14 4.66 11.99
C VAL A 221 7.59 3.46 12.82
N VAL A 222 7.99 3.69 14.08
CA VAL A 222 8.23 2.61 15.05
C VAL A 222 6.92 1.86 15.31
N GLU A 223 6.97 0.54 15.27
CA GLU A 223 5.79 -0.33 15.39
C GLU A 223 4.99 -0.06 16.66
N GLY A 224 5.64 -0.01 17.82
CA GLY A 224 4.97 0.29 19.09
C GLY A 224 4.25 1.65 19.11
N ASN A 225 4.86 2.69 18.52
CA ASN A 225 4.27 4.02 18.42
C ASN A 225 3.06 4.01 17.49
N ARG A 226 3.19 3.35 16.35
CA ARG A 226 2.15 3.28 15.32
C ARG A 226 0.94 2.47 15.74
N GLU A 227 1.16 1.31 16.36
CA GLU A 227 0.08 0.50 16.93
C GLU A 227 -0.67 1.25 18.04
N ALA A 228 0.07 1.93 18.93
CA ALA A 228 -0.54 2.74 19.98
C ALA A 228 -1.39 3.87 19.39
N TYR A 229 -0.87 4.56 18.37
CA TYR A 229 -1.59 5.62 17.68
C TYR A 229 -2.84 5.09 16.97
N LEU A 230 -2.76 4.01 16.17
CA LEU A 230 -3.92 3.42 15.48
C LEU A 230 -5.03 2.99 16.47
N ARG A 231 -4.65 2.54 17.66
CA ARG A 231 -5.60 2.16 18.71
C ARG A 231 -6.29 3.37 19.33
N ALA A 232 -5.56 4.48 19.52
CA ALA A 232 -6.10 5.72 20.08
C ALA A 232 -6.88 6.55 19.04
N HIS A 233 -6.48 6.45 17.78
CA HIS A 233 -7.02 7.16 16.64
C HIS A 233 -7.29 6.15 15.52
N PRO A 234 -8.44 5.45 15.55
CA PRO A 234 -8.80 4.54 14.46
C PRO A 234 -8.97 5.31 13.15
N PHE A 235 -8.60 4.69 12.03
CA PHE A 235 -8.81 5.29 10.72
C PHE A 235 -10.30 5.64 10.51
N PRO A 236 -10.63 6.85 10.03
CA PRO A 236 -12.02 7.28 9.88
C PRO A 236 -12.86 6.30 9.05
N SER A 237 -13.98 5.83 9.60
CA SER A 237 -14.84 4.82 8.95
C SER A 237 -15.65 5.37 7.77
N ASP A 238 -15.76 6.68 7.67
CA ASP A 238 -16.43 7.41 6.59
C ASP A 238 -15.53 7.62 5.36
N VAL A 239 -14.25 7.23 5.44
CA VAL A 239 -13.32 7.24 4.30
C VAL A 239 -12.92 5.80 3.97
N LEU A 240 -13.20 5.36 2.74
CA LEU A 240 -12.69 4.08 2.24
C LEU A 240 -11.16 4.16 2.09
N ALA A 241 -10.43 3.20 2.66
CA ALA A 241 -9.00 3.05 2.45
C ALA A 241 -8.70 1.69 1.81
N PHE A 242 -8.37 1.66 0.53
CA PHE A 242 -7.94 0.45 -0.15
C PHE A 242 -6.43 0.25 -0.01
N ASN A 243 -6.01 -0.93 0.47
CA ASN A 243 -4.60 -1.24 0.74
C ASN A 243 -4.08 -2.28 -0.26
N VAL A 244 -3.00 -1.97 -0.97
CA VAL A 244 -2.22 -2.95 -1.73
C VAL A 244 -1.00 -3.29 -0.88
N ALA A 245 -0.97 -4.50 -0.34
CA ALA A 245 0.07 -4.96 0.58
C ALA A 245 1.02 -5.94 -0.13
N ALA A 246 2.24 -5.49 -0.44
CA ALA A 246 3.20 -6.28 -1.17
C ALA A 246 4.00 -7.23 -0.26
N SER A 247 4.48 -8.30 -0.88
CA SER A 247 5.51 -9.14 -0.28
C SER A 247 6.35 -9.84 -1.34
N PHE A 248 7.61 -10.12 -1.01
CA PHE A 248 8.48 -10.91 -1.89
C PHE A 248 9.20 -12.04 -1.16
N ASN A 249 9.49 -13.10 -1.92
CA ASN A 249 10.23 -14.25 -1.42
C ASN A 249 11.35 -14.72 -2.38
N HIS A 250 11.72 -13.92 -3.38
CA HIS A 250 12.72 -14.30 -4.39
C HIS A 250 14.03 -13.48 -4.31
N GLY A 251 15.09 -14.03 -4.92
CA GLY A 251 16.48 -13.66 -4.66
C GLY A 251 17.01 -12.36 -5.26
N PHE A 252 16.29 -11.68 -6.17
CA PHE A 252 16.82 -10.57 -6.95
C PHE A 252 16.54 -9.17 -6.39
N SER A 253 15.77 -9.04 -5.31
CA SER A 253 15.56 -7.74 -4.64
C SER A 253 16.77 -7.34 -3.79
N PHE A 254 17.17 -6.07 -3.89
CA PHE A 254 18.18 -5.48 -3.01
C PHE A 254 17.74 -5.40 -1.55
N LEU A 255 16.44 -5.51 -1.26
CA LEU A 255 15.87 -5.52 0.10
C LEU A 255 15.88 -6.90 0.75
N LYS A 256 16.37 -7.96 0.06
CA LYS A 256 16.44 -9.32 0.60
C LYS A 256 17.14 -9.41 1.96
N PRO A 257 18.26 -8.70 2.23
CA PRO A 257 18.88 -8.71 3.56
C PRO A 257 17.92 -8.20 4.65
N LEU A 258 17.08 -7.22 4.34
CA LEU A 258 16.10 -6.66 5.27
C LEU A 258 14.94 -7.62 5.51
N VAL A 259 14.46 -8.35 4.49
CA VAL A 259 13.49 -9.45 4.70
C VAL A 259 14.06 -10.50 5.65
N ALA A 260 15.32 -10.89 5.49
CA ALA A 260 15.95 -11.85 6.40
C ALA A 260 16.06 -11.31 7.84
N LEU A 261 16.19 -10.00 8.00
CA LEU A 261 16.19 -9.34 9.31
C LEU A 261 14.78 -9.31 9.92
N LEU A 262 13.77 -8.89 9.15
CA LEU A 262 12.37 -8.85 9.56
C LEU A 262 11.82 -10.24 9.92
N ARG A 263 12.24 -11.29 9.23
CA ARG A 263 11.89 -12.68 9.58
C ARG A 263 12.39 -13.13 10.94
N LYS A 264 13.40 -12.46 11.52
CA LYS A 264 13.83 -12.74 12.90
C LYS A 264 12.85 -12.17 13.92
N ASP A 265 12.23 -11.04 13.60
CA ASP A 265 11.27 -10.35 14.47
C ASP A 265 9.87 -10.96 14.32
N SER A 266 9.53 -11.44 13.12
CA SER A 266 8.27 -12.13 12.82
C SER A 266 8.51 -13.40 11.99
N PRO A 267 8.88 -14.52 12.62
CA PRO A 267 9.10 -15.79 11.93
C PRO A 267 7.86 -16.23 11.13
N GLY A 268 8.02 -16.37 9.82
CA GLY A 268 6.94 -16.77 8.91
C GLY A 268 6.08 -15.62 8.37
N GLY A 269 6.31 -14.38 8.82
CA GLY A 269 5.61 -13.20 8.30
C GLY A 269 6.02 -12.83 6.87
N ALA A 270 5.04 -12.49 6.03
CA ALA A 270 5.29 -11.92 4.70
C ALA A 270 5.64 -10.43 4.82
N SER A 271 6.58 -9.96 4.00
CA SER A 271 7.04 -8.56 3.98
C SER A 271 7.52 -8.17 2.58
N ASP A 272 7.38 -6.90 2.28
CA ASP A 272 7.92 -6.22 1.10
C ASP A 272 9.41 -5.82 1.25
N GLY A 273 10.05 -6.18 2.36
CA GLY A 273 11.44 -5.86 2.70
C GLY A 273 11.64 -4.63 3.57
N MET A 274 10.63 -3.80 3.75
CA MET A 274 10.64 -2.65 4.66
C MET A 274 9.58 -2.76 5.74
N VAL A 275 8.40 -3.28 5.40
CA VAL A 275 7.22 -3.33 6.27
C VAL A 275 6.64 -4.75 6.24
N PRO A 276 6.27 -5.34 7.38
CA PRO A 276 5.48 -6.57 7.40
C PRO A 276 4.09 -6.32 6.81
N THR A 277 3.57 -7.26 6.02
CA THR A 277 2.22 -7.16 5.41
C THR A 277 1.11 -6.91 6.42
N ALA A 278 1.22 -7.46 7.64
CA ALA A 278 0.26 -7.21 8.72
C ALA A 278 0.17 -5.72 9.10
N ASN A 279 1.30 -5.01 9.02
CA ASN A 279 1.41 -3.60 9.38
C ASN A 279 1.04 -2.67 8.21
N GLN A 280 0.73 -3.25 7.04
CA GLN A 280 0.28 -2.53 5.84
C GLN A 280 -1.25 -2.48 5.71
N THR A 281 -1.98 -2.97 6.70
CA THR A 281 -3.44 -3.09 6.64
C THR A 281 -4.14 -2.27 7.71
N LEU A 282 -5.38 -1.90 7.41
CA LEU A 282 -6.29 -1.26 8.36
C LEU A 282 -7.45 -2.22 8.70
N PRO A 283 -7.85 -2.32 9.98
CA PRO A 283 -9.01 -3.11 10.37
C PRO A 283 -10.29 -2.74 9.60
N GLY A 284 -11.01 -3.75 9.11
CA GLY A 284 -12.29 -3.57 8.39
C GLY A 284 -12.20 -2.98 6.97
N GLN A 285 -11.02 -2.52 6.55
CA GLN A 285 -10.79 -1.95 5.23
C GLN A 285 -10.37 -3.03 4.21
N PRO A 286 -10.62 -2.84 2.90
CA PRO A 286 -10.19 -3.80 1.90
C PRO A 286 -8.66 -3.82 1.73
N VAL A 287 -8.12 -5.03 1.51
CA VAL A 287 -6.71 -5.27 1.22
C VAL A 287 -6.54 -6.25 0.06
N ALA A 288 -5.62 -5.95 -0.85
CA ALA A 288 -5.10 -6.89 -1.83
C ALA A 288 -3.66 -7.25 -1.50
N TYR A 289 -3.36 -8.53 -1.31
CA TYR A 289 -2.02 -9.02 -1.08
C TYR A 289 -1.32 -9.29 -2.42
N LEU A 290 -0.28 -8.52 -2.72
CA LEU A 290 0.50 -8.64 -3.95
C LEU A 290 1.80 -9.40 -3.68
N GLY A 291 1.87 -10.65 -4.11
CA GLY A 291 3.08 -11.45 -4.03
C GLY A 291 4.12 -11.10 -5.09
N GLN A 292 5.38 -11.43 -4.82
CA GLN A 292 6.52 -11.20 -5.72
C GLN A 292 6.73 -9.71 -6.06
N ALA A 293 6.45 -8.84 -5.11
CA ALA A 293 6.68 -7.41 -5.19
C ALA A 293 7.35 -6.95 -3.90
N ASP A 294 8.42 -6.18 -4.01
CA ASP A 294 9.03 -5.50 -2.88
C ASP A 294 8.57 -4.05 -2.75
N HIS A 295 8.99 -3.40 -1.68
CA HIS A 295 8.52 -2.08 -1.26
C HIS A 295 8.66 -0.99 -2.33
N SER A 296 9.54 -1.19 -3.32
CA SER A 296 9.78 -0.24 -4.41
C SER A 296 9.09 -0.64 -5.72
N ASP A 297 8.67 -1.89 -5.88
CA ASP A 297 8.08 -2.40 -7.13
C ASP A 297 6.70 -1.77 -7.45
N LEU A 298 6.04 -1.16 -6.46
CA LEU A 298 4.75 -0.50 -6.63
C LEU A 298 4.85 0.94 -7.15
N ILE A 299 6.04 1.55 -7.06
CA ILE A 299 6.22 3.01 -7.27
C ILE A 299 7.32 3.39 -8.24
N THR A 300 8.15 2.43 -8.66
CA THR A 300 9.20 2.64 -9.66
C THR A 300 9.45 1.39 -10.46
N HIS A 301 9.85 1.59 -11.72
CA HIS A 301 10.40 0.51 -12.53
C HIS A 301 11.71 0.02 -11.92
N ARG A 302 11.87 -1.29 -11.88
CA ARG A 302 13.12 -1.92 -11.47
C ARG A 302 13.59 -2.94 -12.48
N PRO A 303 14.92 -3.04 -12.68
CA PRO A 303 15.48 -4.11 -13.48
C PRO A 303 14.97 -5.47 -12.98
N PHE A 304 14.53 -6.32 -13.91
CA PHE A 304 14.05 -7.69 -13.66
C PHE A 304 12.75 -7.83 -12.85
N SER A 305 12.16 -6.73 -12.38
CA SER A 305 10.82 -6.78 -11.80
C SER A 305 9.79 -7.10 -12.88
N LYS A 306 8.82 -7.95 -12.55
CA LYS A 306 7.66 -8.24 -13.41
C LYS A 306 6.46 -7.37 -13.08
N GLN A 307 6.60 -6.55 -12.04
CA GLN A 307 5.58 -5.62 -11.60
C GLN A 307 5.54 -4.40 -12.52
N SER A 308 4.38 -3.78 -12.60
CA SER A 308 4.16 -2.54 -13.36
C SER A 308 3.45 -1.57 -12.42
N PRO A 309 4.14 -0.54 -11.92
CA PRO A 309 3.54 0.50 -11.09
C PRO A 309 2.28 1.10 -11.72
N GLU A 310 2.27 1.24 -13.05
CA GLU A 310 1.13 1.75 -13.83
C GLU A 310 -0.08 0.82 -13.68
N ALA A 311 0.09 -0.47 -14.01
CA ALA A 311 -1.00 -1.43 -13.95
C ALA A 311 -1.50 -1.64 -12.52
N ILE A 312 -0.62 -1.59 -11.51
CA ILE A 312 -0.99 -1.63 -10.10
C ILE A 312 -1.87 -0.42 -9.75
N THR A 313 -1.46 0.78 -10.17
CA THR A 313 -2.20 2.03 -9.91
C THR A 313 -3.58 2.01 -10.55
N LEU A 314 -3.66 1.65 -11.84
CA LEU A 314 -4.93 1.60 -12.55
C LEU A 314 -5.89 0.57 -11.96
N ALA A 315 -5.38 -0.61 -11.59
CA ALA A 315 -6.17 -1.63 -10.90
C ALA A 315 -6.67 -1.15 -9.53
N ALA A 316 -5.80 -0.46 -8.77
CA ALA A 316 -6.16 0.06 -7.46
C ALA A 316 -7.21 1.17 -7.55
N VAL A 317 -7.06 2.11 -8.49
CA VAL A 317 -8.04 3.16 -8.77
C VAL A 317 -9.38 2.55 -9.20
N SER A 318 -9.37 1.60 -10.13
CA SER A 318 -10.58 0.91 -10.59
C SER A 318 -11.32 0.22 -9.43
N PHE A 319 -10.57 -0.48 -8.57
CA PHE A 319 -11.14 -1.14 -7.40
C PHE A 319 -11.73 -0.11 -6.42
N ALA A 320 -10.94 0.89 -6.02
CA ALA A 320 -11.32 1.86 -5.00
C ALA A 320 -12.58 2.65 -5.40
N LEU A 321 -12.64 3.15 -6.64
CA LEU A 321 -13.82 3.85 -7.16
C LEU A 321 -15.06 2.95 -7.22
N THR A 322 -14.90 1.70 -7.66
CA THR A 322 -16.02 0.74 -7.70
C THR A 322 -16.56 0.41 -6.30
N GLU A 323 -15.66 0.35 -5.31
CA GLU A 323 -16.03 0.02 -3.94
C GLU A 323 -16.61 1.21 -3.19
N ALA A 324 -16.11 2.43 -3.43
CA ALA A 324 -16.62 3.66 -2.83
C ALA A 324 -18.03 4.03 -3.30
N ALA A 325 -18.46 3.52 -4.46
CA ALA A 325 -19.79 3.73 -5.01
C ALA A 325 -20.89 2.82 -4.41
N ARG A 326 -20.55 1.91 -3.47
CA ARG A 326 -21.48 0.96 -2.84
C ARG A 326 -22.00 1.44 -1.49
#